data_AF-A0A955EJN9-F1
#
_entry.id   AF-A0A955EJN9-F1
#
_cell.length_a   1.000
_cell.length_b   1.000
_cell.length_c   1.000
_cell.angle_alpha   90.00
_cell.angle_beta   90.00
_cell.angle_gamma   90.00
#
_symmetry.space_group_name_H-M   'P 1'
#
loop_
_entity.id
_entity.type
_entity.pdbx_description
1 polymer ?
#
loop_
_entity_poly.entity_id
_entity_poly.type
_entity_poly.pdbx_seq_one_letter_code
_entity_poly.pdbx_strand_id
1 'polypeptide(L)'
;MSFVSPYFPLTKKLSAANVALRGTQASDKLGTIHVDETGNMFKLVQFEVGGTTFASPENKVFKWHDAATFETEPVDGNTDRVCGVSKCTESLASGDYHWLQISGRCSIVSGDDTANDVTVGEYVRPDNDADLGKCGSNSTTYAEGVAFARPITGAGGAADVTCTVDLIGILVG
;
A
#
# COMPACT_ATOMS: atom_id res chain seq x y z
N MET A 1 20.21 -19.74 -14.46
CA MET A 1 20.95 -18.51 -14.09
C MET A 1 20.08 -17.74 -13.12
N SER A 2 20.51 -17.64 -11.85
CA SER A 2 19.82 -16.80 -10.87
C SER A 2 20.22 -15.37 -11.16
N PHE A 3 19.29 -14.57 -11.70
CA PHE A 3 19.45 -13.13 -11.69
C PHE A 3 19.31 -12.70 -10.23
N VAL A 4 20.43 -12.38 -9.58
CA VAL A 4 20.40 -11.56 -8.37
C VAL A 4 19.72 -10.27 -8.82
N SER A 5 18.46 -10.13 -8.45
CA SER A 5 17.67 -8.99 -8.88
C SER A 5 18.37 -7.75 -8.27
N PRO A 6 18.76 -6.73 -9.06
CA PRO A 6 19.40 -5.51 -8.54
C PRO A 6 18.44 -4.65 -7.71
N TYR A 7 17.32 -5.24 -7.24
CA TYR A 7 16.14 -4.53 -6.83
C TYR A 7 16.39 -3.86 -5.49
N PHE A 8 16.06 -2.57 -5.51
CA PHE A 8 16.02 -1.70 -4.35
C PHE A 8 15.28 -2.36 -3.17
N PRO A 9 15.69 -2.10 -1.92
CA PRO A 9 15.03 -2.71 -0.77
C PRO A 9 13.53 -2.39 -0.77
N LEU A 10 12.67 -3.40 -0.63
CA LEU A 10 11.21 -3.23 -0.62
C LEU A 10 10.72 -2.29 0.49
N THR A 11 11.50 -2.16 1.56
CA THR A 11 11.17 -1.36 2.74
C THR A 11 11.72 0.06 2.73
N LYS A 12 12.40 0.47 1.64
CA LYS A 12 13.06 1.76 1.53
C LYS A 12 12.48 2.58 0.39
N LYS A 13 12.47 3.90 0.57
CA LYS A 13 12.16 4.83 -0.52
C LYS A 13 13.38 5.05 -1.39
N LEU A 14 13.13 5.54 -2.60
CA LEU A 14 14.14 6.03 -3.52
C LEU A 14 13.86 7.49 -3.79
N SER A 15 14.76 8.37 -3.35
CA SER A 15 14.73 9.76 -3.78
C SER A 15 15.34 9.88 -5.18
N ALA A 16 14.97 10.93 -5.91
CA ALA A 16 15.59 11.26 -7.20
C ALA A 16 17.14 11.28 -7.14
N ALA A 17 17.72 11.65 -5.99
CA ALA A 17 19.17 11.67 -5.76
C ALA A 17 19.80 10.26 -5.65
N ASN A 18 19.13 9.31 -4.98
CA ASN A 18 19.64 7.93 -4.80
C ASN A 18 19.53 7.09 -6.09
N VAL A 19 18.63 7.49 -6.96
CA VAL A 19 18.33 6.87 -8.25
C VAL A 19 19.40 7.17 -9.30
N ALA A 20 19.87 8.43 -9.37
CA ALA A 20 20.91 8.85 -10.31
C ALA A 20 22.26 8.12 -10.11
N LEU A 21 22.56 7.70 -8.87
CA LEU A 21 23.81 7.02 -8.51
C LEU A 21 23.91 5.57 -9.01
N ARG A 22 22.80 4.95 -9.43
CA ARG A 22 22.76 3.51 -9.82
C ARG A 22 22.60 3.28 -11.33
N GLY A 23 22.78 4.32 -12.14
CA GLY A 23 22.90 4.19 -13.61
C GLY A 23 21.60 3.87 -14.37
N THR A 24 20.44 3.88 -13.70
CA THR A 24 19.11 3.79 -14.33
C THR A 24 18.18 4.74 -13.58
N GLN A 25 17.47 5.64 -14.27
CA GLN A 25 16.49 6.50 -13.58
C GLN A 25 15.29 5.63 -13.16
N ALA A 26 14.80 5.79 -11.93
CA ALA A 26 13.69 5.02 -11.37
C ALA A 26 12.39 5.31 -12.10
N SER A 27 12.26 6.51 -12.66
CA SER A 27 11.23 6.86 -13.65
C SER A 27 11.16 5.85 -14.80
N ASP A 28 12.30 5.33 -15.25
CA ASP A 28 12.38 4.35 -16.35
C ASP A 28 11.94 2.94 -15.92
N LYS A 29 11.70 2.74 -14.62
CA LYS A 29 11.30 1.46 -14.00
C LYS A 29 9.97 1.54 -13.27
N LEU A 30 9.29 2.68 -13.30
CA LEU A 30 7.94 2.81 -12.79
C LEU A 30 7.02 1.75 -13.42
N GLY A 31 6.12 1.21 -12.60
CA GLY A 31 5.21 0.15 -12.99
C GLY A 31 5.83 -1.25 -13.07
N THR A 32 7.15 -1.40 -12.87
CA THR A 32 7.79 -2.73 -12.83
C THR A 32 7.22 -3.55 -11.67
N ILE A 33 6.93 -4.82 -11.95
CA ILE A 33 6.49 -5.78 -10.95
C ILE A 33 7.67 -6.65 -10.49
N HIS A 34 7.87 -6.72 -9.18
CA HIS A 34 8.75 -7.67 -8.52
C HIS A 34 7.91 -8.75 -7.83
N VAL A 35 8.33 -10.01 -7.92
CA VAL A 35 7.71 -11.12 -7.19
C VAL A 35 8.76 -11.69 -6.24
N ASP A 36 8.44 -11.74 -4.95
CA ASP A 36 9.34 -12.30 -3.93
C ASP A 36 9.29 -13.84 -3.89
N GLU A 37 10.13 -14.44 -3.06
CA GLU A 37 10.21 -15.90 -2.89
C GLU A 37 8.94 -16.55 -2.32
N THR A 38 8.07 -15.76 -1.69
CA THR A 38 6.80 -16.20 -1.12
C THR A 38 5.62 -16.01 -2.07
N GLY A 39 5.87 -15.44 -3.25
CA GLY A 39 4.86 -15.16 -4.27
C GLY A 39 4.12 -13.83 -4.06
N ASN A 40 4.54 -12.98 -3.12
CA ASN A 40 3.99 -11.63 -3.01
C ASN A 40 4.46 -10.80 -4.20
N MET A 41 3.57 -9.97 -4.71
CA MET A 41 3.85 -9.11 -5.85
C MET A 41 3.94 -7.65 -5.39
N PHE A 42 4.96 -6.95 -5.87
CA PHE A 42 5.23 -5.55 -5.56
C PHE A 42 5.35 -4.75 -6.84
N LYS A 43 4.78 -3.53 -6.87
CA LYS A 43 4.88 -2.61 -7.99
C LYS A 43 5.65 -1.36 -7.57
N LEU A 44 6.62 -0.94 -8.38
CA LEU A 44 7.34 0.32 -8.15
C LEU A 44 6.46 1.49 -8.60
N VAL A 45 6.18 2.42 -7.69
CA VAL A 45 5.33 3.58 -7.94
C VAL A 45 5.99 4.85 -7.43
N GLN A 46 5.44 6.00 -7.83
CA GLN A 46 5.79 7.30 -7.29
C GLN A 46 4.74 7.73 -6.26
N PHE A 47 5.21 8.30 -5.16
CA PHE A 47 4.35 8.92 -4.17
C PHE A 47 4.06 10.36 -4.56
N GLU A 48 2.78 10.72 -4.59
CA GLU A 48 2.31 12.07 -4.80
C GLU A 48 1.25 12.40 -3.76
N VAL A 49 1.47 13.44 -2.96
CA VAL A 49 0.46 14.03 -2.07
C VAL A 49 0.70 15.51 -2.11
N GLY A 50 -0.35 16.30 -2.40
CA GLY A 50 -0.34 17.73 -2.68
C GLY A 50 0.59 18.60 -1.81
N GLY A 51 1.90 18.52 -2.06
CA GLY A 51 2.98 19.23 -1.37
C GLY A 51 3.32 18.79 0.05
N THR A 52 2.85 17.65 0.58
CA THR A 52 3.14 17.23 1.98
C THR A 52 3.94 15.93 2.09
N THR A 53 4.51 15.69 3.28
CA THR A 53 5.25 14.47 3.61
C THR A 53 4.35 13.53 4.40
N PHE A 54 4.25 12.27 3.97
CA PHE A 54 3.54 11.23 4.71
C PHE A 54 4.51 10.46 5.62
N ALA A 55 4.40 10.72 6.93
CA ALA A 55 5.43 10.36 7.90
C ALA A 55 5.56 8.85 8.13
N SER A 56 4.45 8.11 8.12
CA SER A 56 4.38 6.70 8.55
C SER A 56 3.67 5.81 7.52
N PRO A 57 4.29 5.52 6.37
CA PRO A 57 3.64 4.82 5.27
C PRO A 57 3.65 3.29 5.41
N GLU A 58 4.34 2.72 6.39
CA GLU A 58 4.44 1.27 6.54
C GLU A 58 3.08 0.66 6.82
N ASN A 59 2.71 -0.38 6.06
CA ASN A 59 1.44 -1.10 6.17
C ASN A 59 0.19 -0.22 5.95
N LYS A 60 0.37 1.01 5.43
CA LYS A 60 -0.73 1.89 5.01
C LYS A 60 -1.15 1.56 3.58
N VAL A 61 -2.43 1.77 3.29
CA VAL A 61 -3.04 1.48 1.99
C VAL A 61 -3.12 2.73 1.12
N PHE A 62 -2.93 2.54 -0.18
CA PHE A 62 -2.79 3.62 -1.16
C PHE A 62 -3.83 3.49 -2.26
N LYS A 63 -4.19 4.61 -2.88
CA LYS A 63 -4.98 4.72 -4.11
C LYS A 63 -4.13 5.32 -5.23
N TRP A 64 -4.61 5.17 -6.46
CA TRP A 64 -4.03 5.87 -7.61
C TRP A 64 -4.38 7.35 -7.53
N HIS A 65 -3.37 8.21 -7.50
CA HIS A 65 -3.52 9.63 -7.83
C HIS A 65 -3.67 9.75 -9.35
N ASP A 66 -2.72 9.17 -10.08
CA ASP A 66 -2.79 8.94 -11.52
C ASP A 66 -2.20 7.56 -11.87
N ALA A 67 -3.08 6.65 -12.33
CA ALA A 67 -2.67 5.29 -12.70
C ALA A 67 -1.79 5.25 -13.97
N ALA A 68 -1.92 6.24 -14.87
CA ALA A 68 -1.18 6.27 -16.12
C ALA A 68 0.30 6.63 -15.91
N THR A 69 0.60 7.42 -14.87
CA THR A 69 1.96 7.81 -14.49
C THR A 69 2.50 7.01 -13.29
N PHE A 70 1.70 6.08 -12.76
CA PHE A 70 2.01 5.29 -11.56
C PHE A 70 2.21 6.16 -10.31
N GLU A 71 1.45 7.24 -10.20
CA GLU A 71 1.42 8.11 -9.03
C GLU A 71 0.36 7.66 -8.04
N THR A 72 0.72 7.65 -6.76
CA THR A 72 -0.12 7.12 -5.69
C THR A 72 -0.16 8.04 -4.49
N GLU A 73 -1.29 8.03 -3.82
CA GLU A 73 -1.53 8.77 -2.59
C GLU A 73 -2.19 7.84 -1.55
N PRO A 74 -2.07 8.12 -0.24
CA PRO A 74 -2.79 7.35 0.77
C PRO A 74 -4.30 7.44 0.52
N VAL A 75 -5.05 6.40 0.88
CA VAL A 75 -6.51 6.53 0.92
C VAL A 75 -6.93 7.56 1.97
N ASP A 76 -8.00 8.27 1.69
CA ASP A 76 -8.60 9.30 2.55
C ASP A 76 -10.12 9.14 2.71
N GLY A 77 -10.72 8.16 2.01
CA GLY A 77 -12.14 7.89 2.09
C GLY A 77 -12.50 6.43 1.85
N ASN A 78 -13.60 5.99 2.46
CA ASN A 78 -14.06 4.59 2.41
C ASN A 78 -14.61 4.14 1.04
N THR A 79 -14.73 5.06 0.09
CA THR A 79 -15.07 4.79 -1.32
C THR A 79 -13.85 4.69 -2.22
N ASP A 80 -12.65 4.93 -1.68
CA ASP A 80 -11.42 4.88 -2.45
C ASP A 80 -11.13 3.47 -2.94
N ARG A 81 -10.47 3.40 -4.10
CA ARG A 81 -10.05 2.14 -4.71
C ARG A 81 -8.59 1.89 -4.38
N VAL A 82 -8.33 0.86 -3.59
CA VAL A 82 -6.97 0.50 -3.18
C VAL A 82 -6.16 -0.05 -4.36
N CYS A 83 -4.98 0.52 -4.53
CA CYS A 83 -3.98 0.11 -5.51
C CYS A 83 -2.81 -0.67 -4.91
N GLY A 84 -2.66 -0.67 -3.58
CA GLY A 84 -1.60 -1.41 -2.92
C GLY A 84 -1.41 -1.06 -1.44
N VAL A 85 -0.49 -1.78 -0.81
CA VAL A 85 -0.06 -1.56 0.58
C VAL A 85 1.43 -1.24 0.59
N SER A 86 1.81 -0.12 1.18
CA SER A 86 3.23 0.26 1.27
C SER A 86 3.97 -0.59 2.31
N LYS A 87 5.21 -0.95 1.99
CA LYS A 87 6.17 -1.55 2.94
C LYS A 87 7.30 -0.60 3.30
N CYS A 88 7.26 0.64 2.81
CA CYS A 88 8.24 1.66 3.11
C CYS A 88 8.19 2.03 4.59
N THR A 89 9.32 1.95 5.28
CA THR A 89 9.45 2.34 6.70
C THR A 89 9.88 3.79 6.87
N GLU A 90 10.12 4.50 5.77
CA GLU A 90 10.61 5.88 5.74
C GLU A 90 9.51 6.82 5.26
N SER A 91 9.49 8.04 5.79
CA SER A 91 8.53 9.06 5.36
C SER A 91 8.66 9.36 3.87
N LEU A 92 7.53 9.46 3.17
CA LEU A 92 7.47 9.73 1.73
C LEU A 92 7.16 11.20 1.49
N ALA A 93 7.98 11.87 0.70
CA ALA A 93 7.68 13.19 0.15
C ALA A 93 7.26 13.05 -1.31
N SER A 94 6.47 14.01 -1.81
CA SER A 94 6.11 14.06 -3.24
C SER A 94 7.34 13.88 -4.13
N GLY A 95 7.21 12.97 -5.10
CA GLY A 95 8.26 12.57 -6.02
C GLY A 95 9.16 11.43 -5.55
N ASP A 96 9.07 10.99 -4.29
CA ASP A 96 9.76 9.78 -3.81
C ASP A 96 9.16 8.53 -4.47
N TYR A 97 10.00 7.53 -4.74
CA TYR A 97 9.54 6.23 -5.26
C TYR A 97 9.56 5.18 -4.15
N HIS A 98 8.59 4.26 -4.17
CA HIS A 98 8.53 3.15 -3.23
C HIS A 98 7.84 1.92 -3.83
N TRP A 99 7.93 0.79 -3.13
CA TRP A 99 7.24 -0.44 -3.51
C TRP A 99 5.89 -0.55 -2.81
N LEU A 100 4.84 -0.73 -3.61
CA LEU A 100 3.52 -1.13 -3.13
C LEU A 100 3.34 -2.63 -3.32
N GLN A 101 2.98 -3.33 -2.26
CA GLN A 101 2.52 -4.71 -2.37
C GLN A 101 1.11 -4.72 -2.99
N ILE A 102 0.98 -5.40 -4.12
CA ILE A 102 -0.25 -5.46 -4.94
C ILE A 102 -0.90 -6.85 -4.93
N SER A 103 -0.22 -7.85 -4.38
CA SER A 103 -0.77 -9.21 -4.22
C SER A 103 -0.07 -9.97 -3.10
N GLY A 104 -0.74 -11.02 -2.63
CA GLY A 104 -0.26 -11.91 -1.59
C GLY A 104 -0.69 -11.50 -0.19
N ARG A 105 0.01 -12.04 0.81
CA ARG A 105 -0.30 -11.87 2.23
C ARG A 105 0.50 -10.71 2.80
N CYS A 106 -0.14 -9.84 3.57
CA CYS A 106 0.55 -8.69 4.13
C CYS A 106 -0.08 -8.20 5.43
N SER A 107 0.70 -7.38 6.15
CA SER A 107 0.21 -6.57 7.25
C SER A 107 -0.43 -5.28 6.75
N ILE A 108 -1.53 -4.84 7.38
CA ILE A 108 -2.16 -3.53 7.21
C ILE A 108 -2.48 -2.90 8.56
N VAL A 109 -2.60 -1.58 8.62
CA VAL A 109 -2.90 -0.82 9.83
C VAL A 109 -4.40 -0.51 9.93
N SER A 110 -5.04 -0.92 11.02
CA SER A 110 -6.45 -0.61 11.27
C SER A 110 -6.68 0.85 11.67
N GLY A 111 -7.88 1.33 11.36
CA GLY A 111 -8.52 2.51 11.93
C GLY A 111 -8.50 2.54 13.44
N ASP A 112 -8.73 3.73 14.02
CA ASP A 112 -8.95 3.90 15.46
C ASP A 112 -10.42 4.12 15.83
N ASP A 113 -11.32 4.26 14.85
CA ASP A 113 -12.75 4.20 15.10
C ASP A 113 -13.12 2.79 15.56
N THR A 114 -13.56 2.65 16.82
CA THR A 114 -14.04 1.38 17.39
C THR A 114 -15.21 0.74 16.61
N ALA A 115 -15.87 1.49 15.72
CA ALA A 115 -16.84 0.94 14.78
C ALA A 115 -16.21 0.25 13.55
N ASN A 116 -14.91 0.41 13.34
CA ASN A 116 -14.16 -0.04 12.16
C ASN A 116 -13.10 -1.13 12.47
N ASP A 117 -13.19 -1.78 13.64
CA ASP A 117 -12.36 -2.95 13.98
C ASP A 117 -12.32 -3.96 12.82
N VAL A 118 -11.13 -4.38 12.41
CA VAL A 118 -10.95 -5.40 11.38
C VAL A 118 -11.28 -6.77 11.97
N THR A 119 -12.36 -7.38 11.47
CA THR A 119 -12.89 -8.65 11.99
C THR A 119 -12.67 -9.81 11.03
N VAL A 120 -12.16 -10.94 11.54
CA VAL A 120 -12.00 -12.16 10.75
C VAL A 120 -13.36 -12.68 10.27
N GLY A 121 -13.46 -12.95 8.97
CA GLY A 121 -14.70 -13.39 8.32
C GLY A 121 -15.40 -12.29 7.51
N GLU A 122 -15.02 -11.03 7.71
CA GLU A 122 -15.47 -9.89 6.90
C GLU A 122 -14.43 -9.54 5.83
N TYR A 123 -14.79 -8.64 4.93
CA TYR A 123 -13.85 -8.01 4.00
C TYR A 123 -13.39 -6.66 4.54
N VAL A 124 -12.19 -6.24 4.11
CA VAL A 124 -11.58 -4.96 4.52
C VAL A 124 -11.82 -3.90 3.45
N ARG A 125 -12.13 -2.67 3.88
CA ARG A 125 -12.25 -1.45 3.06
C ARG A 125 -11.32 -0.34 3.58
N PRO A 126 -11.03 0.69 2.77
CA PRO A 126 -10.38 1.90 3.27
C PRO A 126 -11.17 2.52 4.42
N ASP A 127 -10.45 3.13 5.35
CA ASP A 127 -11.08 3.95 6.38
C ASP A 127 -11.48 5.33 5.80
N ASN A 128 -12.32 6.06 6.53
CA ASN A 128 -12.78 7.41 6.17
C ASN A 128 -12.62 8.43 7.31
N ASP A 129 -11.78 8.13 8.29
CA ASP A 129 -11.42 9.08 9.33
C ASP A 129 -10.27 10.00 8.88
N ALA A 130 -9.79 10.86 9.79
CA ALA A 130 -8.75 11.83 9.47
C ALA A 130 -7.37 11.20 9.24
N ASP A 131 -7.20 9.92 9.58
CA ASP A 131 -5.91 9.25 9.55
C ASP A 131 -5.71 8.46 8.25
N LEU A 132 -4.99 9.10 7.34
CA LEU A 132 -4.71 8.59 6.00
C LEU A 132 -4.12 7.18 5.99
N GLY A 133 -4.52 6.40 4.98
CA GLY A 133 -3.93 5.10 4.69
C GLY A 133 -4.36 3.96 5.62
N LYS A 134 -5.33 4.18 6.50
CA LYS A 134 -5.89 3.15 7.40
C LYS A 134 -7.01 2.36 6.72
N CYS A 135 -7.41 1.28 7.38
CA CYS A 135 -8.48 0.42 6.91
C CYS A 135 -9.42 0.01 8.05
N GLY A 136 -10.63 -0.37 7.67
CA GLY A 136 -11.61 -0.95 8.59
C GLY A 136 -12.36 -2.13 7.99
N SER A 137 -13.16 -2.78 8.82
CA SER A 137 -14.13 -3.78 8.34
C SER A 137 -15.16 -3.16 7.40
N ASN A 138 -15.66 -3.98 6.48
CA ASN A 138 -16.73 -3.62 5.56
C ASN A 138 -17.99 -4.46 5.82
N SER A 139 -18.01 -5.70 5.30
CA SER A 139 -19.10 -6.64 5.48
C SER A 139 -18.64 -8.06 5.18
N THR A 140 -19.48 -9.06 5.46
CA THR A 140 -19.25 -10.46 5.08
C THR A 140 -19.43 -10.72 3.58
N THR A 141 -20.01 -9.77 2.84
CA THR A 141 -20.21 -9.86 1.39
C THR A 141 -19.14 -9.04 0.67
N TYR A 142 -18.57 -9.61 -0.39
CA TYR A 142 -17.58 -8.89 -1.19
C TYR A 142 -18.25 -7.76 -1.97
N ALA A 143 -17.74 -6.54 -1.81
CA ALA A 143 -18.17 -5.36 -2.57
C ALA A 143 -17.03 -4.90 -3.47
N GLU A 144 -17.13 -5.17 -4.77
CA GLU A 144 -16.11 -4.80 -5.75
C GLU A 144 -15.88 -3.28 -5.75
N GLY A 145 -14.60 -2.88 -5.84
CA GLY A 145 -14.21 -1.47 -5.84
C GLY A 145 -14.23 -0.79 -4.48
N VAL A 146 -14.65 -1.49 -3.40
CA VAL A 146 -14.58 -1.02 -2.02
C VAL A 146 -13.75 -1.99 -1.18
N ALA A 147 -14.04 -3.29 -1.28
CA ALA A 147 -13.32 -4.33 -0.56
C ALA A 147 -12.01 -4.70 -1.30
N PHE A 148 -10.89 -4.72 -0.58
CA PHE A 148 -9.58 -5.00 -1.19
C PHE A 148 -8.83 -6.19 -0.56
N ALA A 149 -9.19 -6.59 0.66
CA ALA A 149 -8.50 -7.66 1.38
C ALA A 149 -9.44 -8.52 2.24
N ARG A 150 -8.94 -9.70 2.63
CA ARG A 150 -9.58 -10.61 3.57
C ARG A 150 -8.69 -10.79 4.81
N PRO A 151 -9.18 -10.51 6.02
CA PRO A 151 -8.40 -10.61 7.23
C PRO A 151 -8.21 -12.05 7.68
N ILE A 152 -6.98 -12.34 8.12
CA ILE A 152 -6.55 -13.60 8.73
C ILE A 152 -6.49 -13.45 10.25
N THR A 153 -6.05 -12.28 10.71
CA THR A 153 -6.11 -11.87 12.11
C THR A 153 -7.00 -10.65 12.24
N GLY A 154 -7.67 -10.50 13.38
CA GLY A 154 -8.38 -9.26 13.69
C GLY A 154 -7.43 -8.16 14.17
N ALA A 155 -7.89 -6.93 14.12
CA ALA A 155 -7.27 -5.77 14.76
C ALA A 155 -8.38 -4.83 15.25
N GLY A 156 -8.32 -4.41 16.51
CA GLY A 156 -9.37 -3.58 17.08
C GLY A 156 -9.08 -3.12 18.50
N GLY A 157 -9.87 -2.16 18.98
CA GLY A 157 -9.81 -1.63 20.34
C GLY A 157 -8.63 -0.70 20.67
N ALA A 158 -7.75 -0.40 19.71
CA ALA A 158 -6.71 0.61 19.81
C ALA A 158 -6.32 1.17 18.44
N ALA A 159 -5.85 2.41 18.41
CA ALA A 159 -5.32 3.04 17.21
C ALA A 159 -4.08 2.30 16.68
N ASP A 160 -3.94 2.28 15.35
CA ASP A 160 -2.75 1.80 14.65
C ASP A 160 -2.34 0.34 14.96
N VAL A 161 -3.33 -0.51 15.26
CA VAL A 161 -3.09 -1.95 15.42
C VAL A 161 -2.91 -2.59 14.04
N THR A 162 -1.94 -3.48 13.93
CA THR A 162 -1.68 -4.20 12.68
C THR A 162 -2.46 -5.50 12.63
N CYS A 163 -3.10 -5.78 11.50
CA CYS A 163 -3.66 -7.10 11.19
C CYS A 163 -3.01 -7.71 9.95
N THR A 164 -3.04 -9.04 9.85
CA THR A 164 -2.59 -9.79 8.68
C THR A 164 -3.78 -10.07 7.77
N VAL A 165 -3.62 -9.83 6.47
CA VAL A 165 -4.66 -10.02 5.46
C VAL A 165 -4.12 -10.71 4.20
N ASP A 166 -5.01 -11.32 3.44
CA ASP A 166 -4.77 -11.74 2.05
C ASP A 166 -5.40 -10.70 1.09
N LEU A 167 -4.62 -10.18 0.15
CA LEU A 167 -5.06 -9.20 -0.84
C LEU A 167 -5.83 -9.89 -1.97
N ILE A 168 -7.03 -9.38 -2.31
CA ILE A 168 -7.96 -10.08 -3.24
C ILE A 168 -8.73 -9.16 -4.20
N GLY A 169 -8.54 -7.83 -4.14
CA GLY A 169 -9.30 -6.86 -4.94
C GLY A 169 -8.52 -5.61 -5.32
N ILE A 170 -7.20 -5.72 -5.47
CA ILE A 170 -6.34 -4.57 -5.79
C ILE A 170 -6.38 -4.28 -7.28
N LEU A 171 -6.61 -3.00 -7.62
CA LEU A 171 -6.56 -2.54 -9.01
C LEU A 171 -5.11 -2.38 -9.46
N VAL A 172 -4.61 -3.39 -10.16
CA VAL A 172 -3.36 -3.31 -10.89
C VAL A 172 -3.62 -2.50 -12.16
N GLY A 173 -3.45 -1.18 -12.07
CA GLY A 173 -3.46 -0.28 -13.22
C GLY A 173 -2.38 -0.61 -14.25
#